data_AF-A0A5P8K349-F1
#
_entry.id   AF-A0A5P8K349-F1
#
_cell.length_a   1.000
_cell.length_b   1.000
_cell.length_c   1.000
_cell.angle_alpha   90.00
_cell.angle_beta   90.00
_cell.angle_gamma   90.00
#
_symmetry.space_group_name_H-M   'P 1'
#
loop_
_entity.id
_entity.type
_entity.pdbx_description
1 polymer ?
#
loop_
_entity_poly.entity_id
_entity_poly.type
_entity_poly.pdbx_seq_one_letter_code
_entity_poly.pdbx_strand_id
1 'polypeptide(L)'
;MKPSIGRIVHYTLSGQDAEAINRRRRDSQAFRSNFSGPSGPGDAGADGHVAHVGNHAQEGDVYPAMIVRIFGETPESAVNLQVSLDGNDVFWATSRTLGEGPSYWAWPERV
;
A
#
# COMPACT_ATOMS: atom_id res chain seq x y z
N MET A 1 21.67 -4.50 6.65
CA MET A 1 21.92 -3.50 5.56
C MET A 1 21.24 -2.20 5.97
N LYS A 2 21.84 -1.02 5.70
CA LYS A 2 21.23 0.27 6.04
C LYS A 2 20.12 0.63 5.04
N PRO A 3 18.94 1.12 5.47
CA PRO A 3 17.89 1.56 4.55
C PRO A 3 18.38 2.72 3.67
N SER A 4 17.89 2.78 2.43
CA SER A 4 18.11 3.91 1.51
C SER A 4 16.87 4.16 0.67
N ILE A 5 16.60 5.43 0.35
CA ILE A 5 15.45 5.82 -0.49
C ILE A 5 15.52 5.10 -1.84
N GLY A 6 14.36 4.64 -2.33
CA GLY A 6 14.21 3.93 -3.61
C GLY A 6 14.47 2.42 -3.54
N ARG A 7 14.93 1.88 -2.40
CA ARG A 7 15.08 0.42 -2.23
C ARG A 7 13.72 -0.25 -2.07
N ILE A 8 13.57 -1.40 -2.72
CA ILE A 8 12.43 -2.30 -2.54
C ILE A 8 12.74 -3.26 -1.39
N VAL A 9 11.78 -3.37 -0.47
CA VAL A 9 11.78 -4.25 0.70
C VAL A 9 10.48 -5.06 0.73
N HIS A 10 10.38 -6.07 1.58
CA HIS A 10 9.14 -6.77 1.86
C HIS A 10 8.44 -6.15 3.06
N TYR A 11 7.16 -5.82 2.93
CA TYR A 11 6.33 -5.32 4.04
C TYR A 11 5.21 -6.31 4.33
N THR A 12 5.04 -6.65 5.60
CA THR A 12 3.99 -7.56 6.05
C THR A 12 2.82 -6.77 6.62
N LEU A 13 1.63 -6.95 6.04
CA LEU A 13 0.44 -6.23 6.48
C LEU A 13 0.02 -6.64 7.89
N SER A 14 -0.41 -5.65 8.68
CA SER A 14 -1.24 -5.89 9.87
C SER A 14 -2.71 -6.05 9.52
N GLY A 15 -3.52 -6.59 10.44
CA GLY A 15 -4.97 -6.60 10.31
C GLY A 15 -5.55 -5.18 10.08
N GLN A 16 -5.01 -4.17 10.76
CA GLN A 16 -5.41 -2.77 10.57
C GLN A 16 -5.09 -2.25 9.16
N ASP A 17 -3.92 -2.60 8.61
CA ASP A 17 -3.55 -2.23 7.23
C ASP A 17 -4.50 -2.89 6.23
N ALA A 18 -4.75 -4.19 6.39
CA ALA A 18 -5.66 -4.97 5.56
C ALA A 18 -7.09 -4.40 5.58
N GLU A 19 -7.63 -4.08 6.76
CA GLU A 19 -8.93 -3.43 6.90
C GLU A 19 -8.99 -2.08 6.17
N ALA A 20 -7.94 -1.26 6.30
CA ALA A 20 -7.87 0.05 5.65
C ALA A 20 -7.82 -0.05 4.13
N ILE A 21 -7.10 -1.03 3.58
CA ILE A 21 -7.04 -1.32 2.14
C ILE A 21 -8.41 -1.77 1.65
N ASN A 22 -8.98 -2.79 2.30
CA ASN A 22 -10.25 -3.38 1.88
C ASN A 22 -11.42 -2.40 2.02
N ARG A 23 -11.38 -1.47 2.99
CA ARG A 23 -12.36 -0.37 3.07
C ARG A 23 -12.36 0.48 1.80
N ARG A 24 -11.20 0.95 1.33
CA ARG A 24 -11.11 1.77 0.10
C ARG A 24 -11.65 1.02 -1.12
N ARG A 25 -11.40 -0.28 -1.19
CA ARG A 25 -11.88 -1.14 -2.28
C ARG A 25 -13.39 -1.36 -2.23
N ARG A 26 -13.95 -1.59 -1.03
CA ARG A 26 -15.42 -1.64 -0.84
C ARG A 26 -16.07 -0.32 -1.20
N ASP A 27 -15.50 0.81 -0.79
CA ASP A 27 -16.03 2.14 -1.12
C ASP A 27 -16.03 2.36 -2.64
N SER A 28 -14.97 1.95 -3.34
CA SER A 28 -14.91 1.98 -4.81
C SER A 28 -15.94 1.07 -5.47
N GLN A 29 -16.13 -0.15 -4.97
CA GLN A 29 -17.15 -1.07 -5.47
C GLN A 29 -18.57 -0.51 -5.26
N ALA A 30 -18.85 0.05 -4.08
CA ALA A 30 -20.14 0.67 -3.75
C ALA A 30 -20.42 1.90 -4.62
N PHE A 31 -19.40 2.72 -4.93
CA PHE A 31 -19.53 3.81 -5.88
C PHE A 31 -19.91 3.27 -7.27
N ARG A 32 -19.18 2.25 -7.76
CA ARG A 32 -19.44 1.64 -9.08
C ARG A 32 -20.82 0.99 -9.18
N SER A 33 -21.33 0.37 -8.12
CA SER A 33 -22.65 -0.26 -8.14
C SER A 33 -23.81 0.73 -8.15
N ASN A 34 -23.59 1.95 -7.65
CA ASN A 34 -24.62 2.99 -7.59
C ASN A 34 -24.53 3.99 -8.76
N PHE A 35 -23.41 4.02 -9.48
CA PHE A 35 -23.20 4.95 -10.59
C PHE A 35 -23.91 4.47 -11.86
N SER A 36 -24.93 5.21 -12.30
CA SER A 36 -25.88 4.81 -13.35
C SER A 36 -25.77 5.68 -14.62
N GLY A 37 -24.57 6.01 -15.09
CA GLY A 37 -24.42 6.83 -16.30
C GLY A 37 -23.04 6.71 -16.96
N PRO A 38 -22.92 7.00 -18.26
CA PRO A 38 -21.62 7.24 -18.86
C PRO A 38 -21.14 8.63 -18.45
N SER A 39 -20.00 8.75 -17.80
CA SER A 39 -19.33 10.03 -17.61
C SER A 39 -18.63 10.40 -18.92
N GLY A 40 -19.14 11.40 -19.64
CA GLY A 40 -18.43 12.03 -20.75
C GLY A 40 -17.31 12.93 -20.22
N PRO A 41 -16.23 13.18 -20.98
CA PRO A 41 -15.17 14.09 -20.55
C PRO A 41 -15.73 15.44 -20.10
N GLY A 42 -15.45 15.84 -18.85
CA GLY A 42 -15.95 17.10 -18.25
C GLY A 42 -17.19 16.97 -17.36
N ASP A 43 -17.82 15.79 -17.26
CA ASP A 43 -18.85 15.54 -16.25
C ASP A 43 -18.24 15.46 -14.84
N ALA A 44 -19.05 15.72 -13.80
CA ALA A 44 -18.63 15.49 -12.42
C ALA A 44 -18.25 14.00 -12.23
N GLY A 45 -16.95 13.72 -12.11
CA GLY A 45 -16.38 12.36 -12.05
C GLY A 45 -15.73 11.86 -13.35
N ALA A 46 -15.61 12.69 -14.39
CA ALA A 46 -14.99 12.36 -15.67
C ALA A 46 -13.50 12.73 -15.77
N ASP A 47 -12.88 13.12 -14.66
CA ASP A 47 -11.50 13.55 -14.56
C ASP A 47 -10.70 12.63 -13.64
N GLY A 48 -9.75 11.87 -14.22
CA GLY A 48 -8.66 11.24 -13.47
C GLY A 48 -9.07 10.30 -12.32
N HIS A 49 -10.30 9.78 -12.29
CA HIS A 49 -10.78 8.94 -11.21
C HIS A 49 -9.96 7.65 -11.12
N VAL A 50 -9.28 7.44 -9.99
CA VAL A 50 -8.58 6.19 -9.68
C VAL A 50 -9.46 5.38 -8.72
N ALA A 51 -10.18 4.40 -9.26
CA ALA A 51 -10.87 3.40 -8.47
C ALA A 51 -9.85 2.49 -7.76
N HIS A 52 -9.96 2.28 -6.46
CA HIS A 52 -9.11 1.30 -5.76
C HIS A 52 -9.66 -0.11 -6.00
N VAL A 53 -8.92 -0.94 -6.74
CA VAL A 53 -9.29 -2.32 -7.06
C VAL A 53 -8.11 -3.27 -6.82
N GLY A 54 -8.40 -4.50 -6.39
CA GLY A 54 -7.39 -5.53 -6.13
C GLY A 54 -7.94 -6.69 -5.31
N ASN A 55 -7.12 -7.73 -5.12
CA ASN A 55 -7.46 -8.93 -4.35
C ASN A 55 -7.54 -8.66 -2.85
N HIS A 56 -8.50 -9.25 -2.14
CA HIS A 56 -8.73 -9.00 -0.71
C HIS A 56 -7.44 -9.14 0.12
N ALA A 57 -7.03 -8.06 0.79
CA ALA A 57 -5.85 -8.06 1.64
C ALA A 57 -6.12 -8.73 2.98
N GLN A 58 -5.16 -9.48 3.51
CA GLN A 58 -5.23 -10.15 4.80
C GLN A 58 -4.02 -9.80 5.65
N GLU A 59 -4.15 -9.95 6.97
CA GLU A 59 -2.99 -9.85 7.86
C GLU A 59 -1.96 -10.92 7.49
N GLY A 60 -0.68 -10.55 7.51
CA GLY A 60 0.41 -11.46 7.15
C GLY A 60 0.72 -11.50 5.65
N ASP A 61 -0.12 -10.92 4.79
CA ASP A 61 0.22 -10.77 3.37
C ASP A 61 1.51 -9.93 3.23
N VAL A 62 2.43 -10.42 2.40
CA VAL A 62 3.72 -9.80 2.15
C VAL A 62 3.72 -9.16 0.78
N TYR A 63 3.99 -7.86 0.72
CA TYR A 63 4.05 -7.09 -0.52
C TYR A 63 5.41 -6.41 -0.71
N PRO A 64 5.84 -6.20 -1.96
CA PRO A 64 6.96 -5.31 -2.23
C PRO A 64 6.60 -3.88 -1.84
N ALA A 65 7.53 -3.19 -1.20
CA ALA A 65 7.36 -1.82 -0.77
C ALA A 65 8.63 -1.00 -1.02
N MET A 66 8.46 0.22 -1.51
CA MET A 66 9.57 1.16 -1.73
C MET A 66 9.79 2.04 -0.51
N ILE A 67 11.04 2.16 -0.06
CA ILE A 67 11.44 3.16 0.94
C ILE A 67 11.38 4.55 0.32
N VAL A 68 10.51 5.41 0.83
CA VAL A 68 10.33 6.79 0.33
C VAL A 68 10.84 7.86 1.29
N ARG A 69 11.02 7.53 2.57
CA ARG A 69 11.62 8.42 3.59
C ARG A 69 12.25 7.62 4.71
N ILE A 70 13.31 8.15 5.32
CA ILE A 70 14.05 7.52 6.43
C ILE A 70 14.11 8.51 7.61
N PHE A 71 13.95 8.00 8.83
CA PHE A 71 13.98 8.76 10.08
C PHE A 71 15.15 8.31 10.97
N GLY A 72 16.38 8.58 10.51
CA GLY A 72 17.60 8.26 11.24
C GLY A 72 18.73 7.77 10.33
N GLU A 73 19.84 7.38 10.95
CA GLU A 73 21.05 6.95 10.24
C GLU A 73 21.49 5.52 10.56
N THR A 74 20.77 4.81 11.43
CA THR A 74 21.06 3.44 11.85
C THR A 74 20.36 2.41 10.94
N PRO A 75 20.82 1.16 10.89
CA PRO A 75 20.12 0.09 10.17
C PRO A 75 18.68 -0.15 10.62
N GLU A 76 18.35 0.18 11.87
CA GLU A 76 17.04 -0.01 12.51
C GLU A 76 16.13 1.22 12.38
N SER A 77 16.61 2.29 11.70
CA SER A 77 15.86 3.53 11.56
C SER A 77 14.51 3.29 10.89
N ALA A 78 13.46 3.94 11.42
CA ALA A 78 12.13 3.84 10.86
C ALA A 78 12.08 4.47 9.46
N VAL A 79 11.18 3.95 8.62
CA VAL A 79 10.99 4.41 7.24
C VAL A 79 9.51 4.61 6.92
N ASN A 80 9.23 5.46 5.94
CA ASN A 80 7.95 5.42 5.25
C ASN A 80 8.06 4.55 4.01
N LEU A 81 7.02 3.75 3.78
CA LEU A 81 6.91 2.81 2.69
C LEU A 81 5.73 3.17 1.80
N GLN A 82 5.96 3.13 0.50
CA GLN A 82 4.89 2.98 -0.49
C GLN A 82 4.83 1.50 -0.87
N VAL A 83 3.78 0.82 -0.43
CA VAL A 83 3.55 -0.61 -0.62
C VAL A 83 2.76 -0.81 -1.92
N SER A 84 3.30 -1.62 -2.83
CA SER A 84 2.64 -1.98 -4.08
C SER A 84 1.72 -3.18 -3.83
N LEU A 85 0.41 -2.96 -3.91
CA LEU A 85 -0.59 -3.99 -3.63
C LEU A 85 -0.87 -4.82 -4.89
N ASP A 86 -1.44 -6.01 -4.69
CA ASP A 86 -2.03 -6.80 -5.78
C ASP A 86 -3.34 -6.16 -6.24
N GLY A 87 -3.20 -5.19 -7.14
CA GLY A 87 -4.23 -4.27 -7.54
C GLY A 87 -3.66 -3.08 -8.30
N ASN A 88 -4.48 -2.07 -8.50
CA ASN A 88 -4.04 -0.79 -9.10
C ASN A 88 -3.72 0.28 -8.04
N ASP A 89 -3.73 -0.10 -6.76
CA ASP A 89 -3.58 0.80 -5.63
C ASP A 89 -2.29 0.59 -4.85
N VAL A 90 -1.93 1.62 -4.09
CA VAL A 90 -0.78 1.60 -3.17
C VAL A 90 -1.26 1.81 -1.74
N PHE A 91 -0.52 1.23 -0.79
CA PHE A 91 -0.71 1.49 0.63
C PHE A 91 0.48 2.27 1.20
N TRP A 92 0.19 3.28 2.03
CA TRP A 92 1.20 4.06 2.73
C TRP A 92 1.38 3.49 4.14
N ALA A 93 2.50 2.81 4.38
CA ALA A 93 2.87 2.34 5.71
C ALA A 93 3.94 3.28 6.27
N THR A 94 3.56 4.08 7.28
CA THR A 94 4.41 5.14 7.82
C THR A 94 5.14 4.69 9.08
N SER A 95 6.34 5.20 9.29
CA SER A 95 7.16 4.99 10.49
C SER A 95 7.36 3.50 10.84
N ARG A 96 7.59 2.65 9.83
CA ARG A 96 7.80 1.20 10.01
C ARG A 96 9.28 0.90 10.24
N THR A 97 9.57 -0.02 11.15
CA THR A 97 10.94 -0.43 11.49
C THR A 97 11.28 -1.78 10.86
N LEU A 98 12.58 -2.05 10.75
CA LEU A 98 13.10 -3.34 10.31
C LEU A 98 12.64 -4.44 11.28
N GLY A 99 12.13 -5.55 10.77
CA GLY A 99 11.70 -6.70 11.55
C GLY A 99 10.90 -7.70 10.73
N GLU A 100 10.46 -8.78 11.38
CA GLU A 100 9.64 -9.82 10.78
C GLU A 100 8.18 -9.72 11.28
N GLY A 101 7.25 -10.15 10.44
CA GLY A 101 5.83 -10.21 10.79
C GLY A 101 5.07 -8.89 10.66
N PRO A 102 3.80 -8.85 11.12
CA PRO A 102 2.88 -7.75 10.88
C PRO A 102 3.40 -6.38 11.30
N SER A 103 3.19 -5.35 10.46
CA SER A 103 3.68 -3.98 10.64
C SER A 103 5.19 -3.77 10.54
N TYR A 104 5.97 -4.80 10.22
CA TYR A 104 7.40 -4.68 9.98
C TYR A 104 7.75 -4.81 8.50
N TRP A 105 8.93 -4.29 8.14
CA TRP A 105 9.55 -4.56 6.86
C TRP A 105 10.83 -5.36 7.02
N ALA A 106 11.10 -6.24 6.06
CA ALA A 106 12.30 -7.07 6.00
C ALA A 106 13.02 -6.90 4.66
N TRP A 107 14.31 -7.19 4.65
CA TRP A 107 15.06 -7.28 3.39
C TRP A 107 14.61 -8.52 2.62
N PRO A 108 14.40 -8.42 1.29
CA PRO A 108 14.10 -9.60 0.48
C PRO A 108 15.24 -10.62 0.58
N GLU A 109 14.89 -11.90 0.65
CA GLU A 109 15.89 -12.97 0.60
C GLU A 109 16.68 -12.91 -0.72
N ARG A 110 17.96 -13.23 -0.65
CA ARG A 110 18.78 -13.42 -1.84
C ARG A 110 18.55 -14.82 -2.34
N VAL A 111 17.78 -14.95 -3.42
CA VAL A 111 17.63 -16.18 -4.20
C VAL A 111 18.64 -16.24 -5.34
#